data_AF-A0A956LBJ2-F1
#
_entry.id   AF-A0A956LBJ2-F1
#
_cell.length_a   1.000
_cell.length_b   1.000
_cell.length_c   1.000
_cell.angle_alpha   90.00
_cell.angle_beta   90.00
_cell.angle_gamma   90.00
#
_symmetry.space_group_name_H-M   'P 1'
#
loop_
_entity.id
_entity.type
_entity.pdbx_description
1 polymer ?
#
loop_
_entity_poly.entity_id
_entity_poly.type
_entity_poly.pdbx_seq_one_letter_code
_entity_poly.pdbx_strand_id
1 'polypeptide(L)'
;MGALRRALSRAAPALLLVSACSSEPASPAAFPVRLDRVWQRADEVPDGRELDMPRVREGMLPLLARVPALAPATEEESVDALGMQVWFSEHDAGDPLLSTQSARDLLLVVELEAPPALRRTIGESRVSARVLLERDPGPGLPALEDDVLLAAQRAFEVVGARLALARGDAGVVEQLLEDEDPELLLLALEWIRDRRPEIHTDAVVKLLAHPDPRVSRLAVESLGVVGESRHAREIVKHMQLGDPDHTREVYRTLAVLGGEEAIRFLEFAADNEDDPVLRREAERAYLAARQVSEPASYEDARVPKRFARGHRQ
;
A
#
# COMPACT_ATOMS: atom_id res chain seq x y z
N MET A 1 -22.32 82.84 -10.73
CA MET A 1 -23.41 82.20 -9.96
C MET A 1 -23.46 80.71 -10.27
N GLY A 2 -23.32 79.85 -9.25
CA GLY A 2 -23.59 78.39 -9.29
C GLY A 2 -22.51 77.55 -10.00
N ALA A 3 -21.52 76.93 -9.36
CA ALA A 3 -21.53 75.85 -8.35
C ALA A 3 -21.74 74.43 -8.92
N LEU A 4 -20.80 73.55 -8.52
CA LEU A 4 -20.97 72.12 -8.21
C LEU A 4 -21.17 71.11 -9.38
N ARG A 5 -20.12 70.33 -9.69
CA ARG A 5 -19.86 68.95 -9.19
C ARG A 5 -19.17 68.05 -10.23
N ARG A 6 -18.08 67.41 -9.75
CA ARG A 6 -17.55 66.05 -10.09
C ARG A 6 -17.03 65.84 -11.52
N ALA A 7 -15.95 65.12 -11.79
CA ALA A 7 -14.82 64.61 -11.02
C ALA A 7 -13.79 64.19 -12.09
N LEU A 8 -12.61 64.80 -12.08
CA LEU A 8 -11.43 64.32 -12.82
C LEU A 8 -10.66 63.41 -11.86
N SER A 9 -10.50 62.13 -12.20
CA SER A 9 -9.32 61.32 -11.87
C SER A 9 -9.56 59.86 -12.26
N ARG A 10 -8.83 59.37 -13.25
CA ARG A 10 -8.41 57.96 -13.29
C ARG A 10 -6.91 57.94 -13.52
N ALA A 11 -6.20 58.08 -12.41
CA ALA A 11 -4.80 57.75 -12.26
C ALA A 11 -4.60 56.22 -12.23
N ALA A 12 -3.52 55.78 -12.88
CA ALA A 12 -2.52 54.78 -12.48
C ALA A 12 -2.95 53.39 -11.96
N PRO A 13 -2.14 52.34 -12.24
CA PRO A 13 -2.52 50.95 -12.00
C PRO A 13 -2.61 50.66 -10.50
N ALA A 14 -3.65 49.93 -10.12
CA ALA A 14 -3.79 49.37 -8.79
C ALA A 14 -2.65 48.37 -8.55
N LEU A 15 -1.72 48.74 -7.67
CA LEU A 15 -0.97 47.77 -6.89
C LEU A 15 -1.98 46.92 -6.12
N LEU A 16 -2.20 45.69 -6.57
CA LEU A 16 -2.82 44.65 -5.77
C LEU A 16 -1.72 44.03 -4.89
N LEU A 17 -1.50 44.66 -3.74
CA LEU A 17 -1.01 43.98 -2.54
C LEU A 17 -2.11 42.99 -2.14
N VAL A 18 -2.00 41.74 -2.61
CA VAL A 18 -2.76 40.63 -2.04
C VAL A 18 -1.90 39.99 -0.96
N SER A 19 -2.40 40.18 0.26
CA SER A 19 -2.01 39.57 1.51
C SER A 19 -1.51 38.14 1.38
N ALA A 20 -0.39 37.86 2.05
CA ALA A 20 -0.02 36.52 2.48
C ALA A 20 -1.21 35.90 3.22
N CYS A 21 -1.69 34.76 2.72
CA CYS A 21 -2.57 33.85 3.44
C CYS A 21 -2.21 32.43 3.02
N SER A 22 -1.80 31.67 4.03
CA SER A 22 -1.57 30.21 4.04
C SER A 22 -0.56 29.72 3.02
N SER A 23 0.73 29.98 3.27
CA SER A 23 1.70 28.91 3.06
C SER A 23 1.26 27.77 3.98
N GLU A 24 0.68 26.70 3.43
CA GLU A 24 0.78 25.42 4.12
C GLU A 24 2.26 25.26 4.48
N PRO A 25 2.62 25.04 5.75
CA PRO A 25 4.01 24.79 6.08
C PRO A 25 4.45 23.64 5.19
N ALA A 26 5.53 23.84 4.43
CA ALA A 26 6.13 22.78 3.64
C ALA A 26 6.23 21.55 4.55
N SER A 27 5.64 20.43 4.15
CA SER A 27 5.63 19.23 4.99
C SER A 27 7.08 18.93 5.38
N PRO A 28 7.35 18.69 6.67
CA PRO A 28 8.71 18.48 7.12
C PRO A 28 9.28 17.24 6.43
N ALA A 29 10.59 17.26 6.17
CA ALA A 29 11.27 16.13 5.54
C ALA A 29 11.11 14.85 6.38
N ALA A 30 11.14 14.99 7.70
CA ALA A 30 10.82 13.93 8.68
C ALA A 30 9.88 14.49 9.75
N PHE A 31 8.95 13.67 10.24
CA PHE A 31 8.06 14.06 11.32
C PHE A 31 8.74 13.83 12.69
N PRO A 32 8.76 14.82 13.60
CA PRO A 32 9.22 14.59 14.97
C PRO A 32 8.25 13.64 15.69
N VAL A 33 8.79 12.60 16.31
CA VAL A 33 8.04 11.53 16.98
C VAL A 33 8.45 11.44 18.44
N ARG A 34 7.45 11.45 19.32
CA ARG A 34 7.62 11.17 20.74
C ARG A 34 7.19 9.73 21.02
N LEU A 35 8.10 8.91 21.56
CA LEU A 35 7.74 7.58 22.08
C LEU A 35 6.99 7.76 23.40
N ASP A 36 5.66 7.73 23.35
CA ASP A 36 4.77 7.99 24.48
C ASP A 36 4.76 6.83 25.46
N ARG A 37 4.70 5.61 24.92
CA ARG A 37 4.56 4.40 25.71
C ARG A 37 5.16 3.21 24.97
N VAL A 38 5.96 2.43 25.69
CA VAL A 38 6.46 1.11 25.26
C VAL A 38 6.10 0.13 26.37
N TRP A 39 5.36 -0.95 26.07
CA TRP A 39 4.95 -1.91 27.10
C TRP A 39 4.68 -3.32 26.54
N GLN A 40 4.87 -4.33 27.38
CA GLN A 40 4.39 -5.68 27.12
C GLN A 40 2.91 -5.77 27.52
N ARG A 41 2.06 -6.36 26.68
CA ARG A 41 0.64 -6.55 26.99
C ARG A 41 0.48 -7.66 28.04
N ALA A 42 -0.12 -7.32 29.18
CA ALA A 42 -0.09 -8.10 30.42
C ALA A 42 -0.96 -9.37 30.44
N ASP A 43 -1.74 -9.64 29.39
CA ASP A 43 -2.69 -10.76 29.40
C ASP A 43 -2.02 -12.14 29.20
N GLU A 44 -0.71 -12.17 28.89
CA GLU A 44 0.04 -13.39 28.56
C GLU A 44 1.48 -13.36 29.12
N VAL A 45 1.65 -13.24 30.45
CA VAL A 45 2.98 -13.43 31.08
C VAL A 45 3.02 -14.74 31.89
N PRO A 46 3.33 -15.90 31.27
CA PRO A 46 3.57 -17.14 32.03
C PRO A 46 4.96 -17.21 32.66
N ASP A 47 5.92 -16.43 32.14
CA ASP A 47 7.36 -16.75 32.32
C ASP A 47 8.14 -15.79 33.24
N GLY A 48 7.50 -14.74 33.78
CA GLY A 48 8.09 -13.90 34.84
C GLY A 48 9.42 -13.21 34.49
N ARG A 49 9.83 -13.18 33.22
CA ARG A 49 11.05 -12.50 32.76
C ARG A 49 10.79 -10.98 32.77
N GLU A 50 11.50 -10.26 33.63
CA GLU A 50 11.41 -8.80 33.70
C GLU A 50 12.31 -8.20 32.61
N LEU A 51 11.69 -7.59 31.60
CA LEU A 51 12.40 -6.86 30.55
C LEU A 51 12.83 -5.48 31.07
N ASP A 52 14.05 -5.07 30.75
CA ASP A 52 14.51 -3.70 30.99
C ASP A 52 13.85 -2.74 29.99
N MET A 53 12.60 -2.37 30.29
CA MET A 53 11.79 -1.50 29.43
C MET A 53 12.43 -0.13 29.17
N PRO A 54 13.11 0.54 30.13
CA PRO A 54 13.92 1.72 29.84
C PRO A 54 14.96 1.47 28.74
N ARG A 55 15.73 0.38 28.84
CA ARG A 55 16.75 0.03 27.85
C ARG A 55 16.16 -0.29 26.48
N VAL A 56 15.04 -1.02 26.44
CA VAL A 56 14.31 -1.30 25.18
C VAL A 56 13.86 0.00 24.52
N ARG A 57 13.28 0.93 25.30
CA ARG A 57 12.85 2.23 24.79
C ARG A 57 14.03 3.06 24.26
N GLU A 58 15.14 3.11 24.99
CA GLU A 58 16.36 3.80 24.55
C GLU A 58 16.92 3.17 23.26
N GLY A 59 16.87 1.84 23.13
CA GLY A 59 17.28 1.12 21.93
C GLY A 59 16.41 1.42 20.70
N MET A 60 15.14 1.81 20.86
CA MET A 60 14.25 2.18 19.76
C MET A 60 14.56 3.56 19.16
N LEU A 61 15.15 4.49 19.92
CA LEU A 61 15.39 5.86 19.45
C LEU A 61 16.35 5.92 18.25
N PRO A 62 17.51 5.21 18.24
CA PRO A 62 18.35 5.12 17.06
C PRO A 62 17.65 4.47 15.86
N LEU A 63 16.76 3.50 16.09
CA LEU A 63 16.01 2.84 15.01
C LEU A 63 15.04 3.81 14.34
N LEU A 64 14.32 4.61 15.12
CA LEU A 64 13.46 5.68 14.59
C LEU A 64 14.24 6.66 13.71
N ALA A 65 15.43 7.07 14.15
CA ALA A 65 16.27 8.01 13.40
C ALA A 65 16.78 7.47 12.06
N ARG A 66 16.71 6.15 11.82
CA ARG A 66 17.10 5.52 10.55
C ARG A 66 15.99 5.59 9.50
N VAL A 67 14.75 5.85 9.90
CA VAL A 67 13.60 5.91 8.99
C VAL A 67 13.46 7.32 8.45
N PRO A 68 13.65 7.59 7.14
CA PRO A 68 13.74 8.95 6.61
C PRO A 68 12.50 9.84 6.88
N ALA A 69 11.32 9.24 6.98
CA ALA A 69 10.07 9.95 7.25
C ALA A 69 9.85 10.30 8.73
N LEU A 70 10.69 9.77 9.64
CA LEU A 70 10.53 9.90 11.09
C LEU A 70 11.82 10.46 11.72
N ALA A 71 11.69 11.18 12.82
CA ALA A 71 12.82 11.60 13.63
C ALA A 71 12.43 11.56 15.11
N PRO A 72 13.31 11.12 16.03
CA PRO A 72 13.06 11.30 17.45
C PRO A 72 12.88 12.79 17.78
N ALA A 73 11.79 13.13 18.47
CA ALA A 73 11.52 14.52 18.86
C ALA A 73 12.57 15.03 19.84
N THR A 74 13.07 16.25 19.61
CA THR A 74 13.88 16.98 20.59
C THR A 74 13.01 17.56 21.71
N GLU A 75 13.62 18.06 22.77
CA GLU A 75 12.89 18.72 23.88
C GLU A 75 12.07 19.94 23.40
N GLU A 76 12.57 20.67 22.40
CA GLU A 76 11.90 21.85 21.83
C GLU A 76 10.70 21.45 20.96
N GLU A 77 10.75 20.31 20.29
CA GLU A 77 9.70 19.81 19.39
C GLU A 77 8.62 19.00 20.10
N SER A 78 8.78 18.72 21.41
CA SER A 78 7.93 17.75 22.12
C SER A 78 6.44 18.10 22.12
N VAL A 79 6.10 19.37 21.93
CA VAL A 79 4.71 19.88 21.94
C VAL A 79 3.99 19.56 20.63
N ASP A 80 4.71 19.60 19.50
CA ASP A 80 4.15 19.36 18.16
C ASP A 80 4.51 17.97 17.61
N ALA A 81 5.27 17.19 18.38
CA ALA A 81 5.66 15.83 18.04
C ALA A 81 4.47 14.88 18.01
N LEU A 82 4.49 13.97 17.03
CA LEU A 82 3.49 12.91 16.89
C LEU A 82 3.69 11.87 18.00
N GLY A 83 2.61 11.55 18.71
CA GLY A 83 2.64 10.49 19.72
C GLY A 83 2.75 9.11 19.08
N MET A 84 3.73 8.31 19.53
CA MET A 84 3.90 6.92 19.13
C MET A 84 3.77 5.99 20.33
N GLN A 85 2.96 4.96 20.16
CA GLN A 85 2.73 3.89 21.14
C GLN A 85 3.22 2.58 20.56
N VAL A 86 4.00 1.84 21.34
CA VAL A 86 4.54 0.54 20.95
C VAL A 86 4.14 -0.48 22.01
N TRP A 87 3.54 -1.58 21.59
CA TRP A 87 3.27 -2.69 22.49
C TRP A 87 3.60 -4.02 21.84
N PHE A 88 3.91 -5.00 22.66
CA PHE A 88 4.20 -6.35 22.18
C PHE A 88 3.62 -7.42 23.10
N SER A 89 3.43 -8.62 22.57
CA SER A 89 3.06 -9.82 23.32
C SER A 89 3.67 -11.07 22.69
N GLU A 90 3.92 -12.07 23.52
CA GLU A 90 4.43 -13.38 23.11
C GLU A 90 3.27 -14.36 23.00
N HIS A 91 3.04 -14.94 21.82
CA HIS A 91 2.00 -15.93 21.58
C HIS A 91 2.62 -17.33 21.45
N ASP A 92 1.93 -18.36 21.95
CA ASP A 92 2.38 -19.74 21.75
C ASP A 92 2.31 -20.11 20.27
N ALA A 93 3.47 -20.40 19.68
CA ALA A 93 3.60 -20.88 18.31
C ALA A 93 3.24 -22.37 18.26
N GLY A 94 1.96 -22.71 18.08
CA GLY A 94 1.52 -24.06 17.69
C GLY A 94 0.73 -24.89 18.70
N ASP A 95 0.44 -26.14 18.29
CA ASP A 95 -0.47 -27.08 18.96
C ASP A 95 -0.05 -27.33 20.43
N PRO A 96 -0.91 -27.05 21.42
CA PRO A 96 -0.60 -27.20 22.84
C PRO A 96 -0.24 -28.64 23.26
N LEU A 97 -0.44 -29.63 22.40
CA LEU A 97 -0.12 -31.04 22.65
C LEU A 97 1.33 -31.42 22.30
N LEU A 98 2.11 -30.55 21.66
CA LEU A 98 3.48 -30.83 21.21
C LEU A 98 4.57 -29.90 21.81
N SER A 99 4.20 -28.84 22.54
CA SER A 99 5.14 -27.81 23.00
C SER A 99 5.82 -28.15 24.34
N THR A 100 6.76 -29.09 24.32
CA THR A 100 7.79 -29.13 25.38
C THR A 100 8.88 -28.11 25.04
N GLN A 101 8.85 -26.94 25.68
CA GLN A 101 9.85 -25.85 25.61
C GLN A 101 9.90 -25.04 24.29
N SER A 102 8.74 -24.67 23.74
CA SER A 102 8.66 -23.89 22.49
C SER A 102 8.96 -22.40 22.68
N ALA A 103 9.78 -21.82 21.81
CA ALA A 103 9.86 -20.37 21.66
C ALA A 103 8.50 -19.84 21.21
N ARG A 104 8.16 -18.66 21.71
CA ARG A 104 6.88 -18.00 21.46
C ARG A 104 7.06 -16.96 20.38
N ASP A 105 6.14 -16.89 19.44
CA ASP A 105 6.13 -15.85 18.42
C ASP A 105 5.93 -14.49 19.09
N LEU A 106 6.68 -13.50 18.64
CA LEU A 106 6.56 -12.14 19.15
C LEU A 106 5.68 -11.32 18.21
N LEU A 107 4.55 -10.86 18.70
CA LEU A 107 3.75 -9.84 18.03
C LEU A 107 4.15 -8.47 18.57
N LEU A 108 4.59 -7.57 17.69
CA LEU A 108 4.81 -6.16 18.01
C LEU A 108 3.86 -5.29 17.19
N VAL A 109 3.28 -4.29 17.84
CA VAL A 109 2.39 -3.32 17.22
C VAL A 109 2.87 -1.91 17.54
N VAL A 110 3.00 -1.12 16.48
CA VAL A 110 3.28 0.32 16.55
C VAL A 110 2.02 1.06 16.12
N GLU A 111 1.68 2.09 16.87
CA GLU A 111 0.63 3.05 16.54
C GLU A 111 1.18 4.47 16.64
N LEU A 112 1.22 5.16 15.51
CA LEU A 112 1.66 6.55 15.39
C LEU A 112 0.46 7.44 15.10
N GLU A 113 0.37 8.60 15.74
CA GLU A 113 -0.61 9.62 15.37
C GLU A 113 -0.42 10.08 13.92
N ALA A 114 -1.50 10.07 13.15
CA ALA A 114 -1.43 10.49 11.75
C ALA A 114 -1.13 12.00 11.68
N PRO A 115 -0.09 12.41 10.92
CA PRO A 115 0.24 13.82 10.74
C PRO A 115 -0.99 14.59 10.23
N PRO A 116 -1.33 15.77 10.82
CA PRO A 116 -2.55 16.49 10.45
C PRO A 116 -2.71 16.73 8.94
N ALA A 117 -1.60 17.03 8.25
CA ALA A 117 -1.56 17.23 6.80
C ALA A 117 -1.92 15.98 5.99
N LEU A 118 -1.67 14.78 6.53
CA LEU A 118 -1.84 13.50 5.82
C LEU A 118 -3.11 12.74 6.23
N ARG A 119 -3.84 13.18 7.26
CA ARG A 119 -5.05 12.49 7.76
C ARG A 119 -6.10 12.24 6.68
N ARG A 120 -6.27 13.16 5.73
CA ARG A 120 -7.22 12.99 4.62
C ARG A 120 -6.79 11.90 3.65
N THR A 121 -5.49 11.80 3.39
CA THR A 121 -4.93 10.80 2.48
C THR A 121 -4.86 9.42 3.13
N ILE A 122 -4.51 9.37 4.42
CA ILE A 122 -4.42 8.12 5.20
C ILE A 122 -5.82 7.58 5.50
N GLY A 123 -6.81 8.46 5.72
CA GLY A 123 -8.19 8.06 6.05
C GLY A 123 -8.40 7.67 7.51
N GLU A 124 -7.33 7.59 8.30
CA GLU A 124 -7.33 7.19 9.71
C GLU A 124 -6.66 8.24 10.60
N SER A 125 -7.00 8.21 11.90
CA SER A 125 -6.38 9.09 12.90
C SER A 125 -5.01 8.62 13.35
N ARG A 126 -4.66 7.37 13.06
CA ARG A 126 -3.38 6.73 13.38
C ARG A 126 -2.86 5.95 12.18
N VAL A 127 -1.54 5.87 12.07
CA VAL A 127 -0.83 4.94 11.19
C VAL A 127 -0.32 3.82 12.06
N SER A 128 -0.70 2.59 11.76
CA SER A 128 -0.27 1.42 12.53
C SER A 128 0.68 0.54 11.72
N ALA A 129 1.46 -0.30 12.39
CA ALA A 129 2.16 -1.43 11.81
C ALA A 129 2.14 -2.60 12.80
N ARG A 130 2.00 -3.82 12.29
CA ARG A 130 2.00 -5.05 13.08
C ARG A 130 3.07 -5.95 12.51
N VAL A 131 3.98 -6.42 13.35
CA VAL A 131 5.08 -7.31 12.96
C VAL A 131 4.95 -8.57 13.80
N LEU A 132 4.83 -9.71 13.13
CA LEU A 132 4.94 -11.02 13.74
C LEU A 132 6.35 -11.54 13.48
N LEU A 133 7.09 -11.80 14.55
CA LEU A 133 8.40 -12.42 14.49
C LEU A 133 8.27 -13.86 14.98
N GLU A 134 8.38 -14.81 14.06
CA GLU A 134 8.45 -16.22 14.38
C GLU A 134 9.79 -16.53 15.06
N ARG A 135 9.75 -17.26 16.19
CA ARG A 135 10.94 -17.53 17.00
C ARG A 135 11.19 -19.04 17.07
N ASP A 136 12.42 -19.45 16.76
CA ASP A 136 12.87 -20.85 16.85
C ASP A 136 13.55 -21.09 18.21
N PRO A 137 13.16 -22.09 19.03
CA PRO A 137 13.74 -22.38 20.35
C PRO A 137 15.21 -22.84 20.38
N GLY A 138 15.99 -22.62 19.31
CA GLY A 138 17.40 -23.02 19.23
C GLY A 138 18.31 -22.35 20.27
N PRO A 139 19.42 -23.00 20.68
CA PRO A 139 20.42 -22.40 21.54
C PRO A 139 21.07 -21.20 20.83
N GLY A 140 20.88 -19.99 21.37
CA GLY A 140 21.38 -18.75 20.78
C GLY A 140 20.32 -17.73 20.39
N LEU A 141 19.05 -17.91 20.82
CA LEU A 141 18.03 -16.85 20.70
C LEU A 141 18.61 -15.51 21.18
N PRO A 142 18.44 -14.42 20.39
CA PRO A 142 18.63 -13.07 20.91
C PRO A 142 17.82 -12.92 22.19
N ALA A 143 18.27 -12.03 23.09
CA ALA A 143 17.46 -11.71 24.25
C ALA A 143 16.09 -11.20 23.75
N LEU A 144 15.00 -11.45 24.47
CA LEU A 144 13.67 -10.98 24.06
C LEU A 144 13.67 -9.46 23.77
N GLU A 145 14.54 -8.70 24.44
CA GLU A 145 14.83 -7.30 24.12
C GLU A 145 15.30 -7.09 22.67
N ASP A 146 16.25 -7.90 22.19
CA ASP A 146 16.79 -7.80 20.83
C ASP A 146 15.73 -8.15 19.79
N ASP A 147 14.89 -9.15 20.06
CA ASP A 147 13.75 -9.52 19.21
C ASP A 147 12.71 -8.38 19.14
N VAL A 148 12.44 -7.72 20.27
CA VAL A 148 11.56 -6.54 20.32
C VAL A 148 12.16 -5.39 19.53
N LEU A 149 13.48 -5.15 19.62
CA LEU A 149 14.15 -4.11 18.83
C LEU A 149 14.13 -4.42 17.34
N LEU A 150 14.34 -5.67 16.95
CA LEU A 150 14.24 -6.11 15.55
C LEU A 150 12.83 -5.91 15.01
N ALA A 151 11.81 -6.33 15.75
CA ALA A 151 10.42 -6.17 15.35
C ALA A 151 10.02 -4.68 15.29
N ALA A 152 10.53 -3.85 16.21
CA ALA A 152 10.31 -2.41 16.21
C ALA A 152 10.95 -1.73 15.00
N GLN A 153 12.16 -2.13 14.62
CA GLN A 153 12.83 -1.61 13.42
C GLN A 153 11.93 -1.81 12.19
N ARG A 154 11.48 -3.06 11.94
CA ARG A 154 10.59 -3.38 10.81
C ARG A 154 9.29 -2.59 10.88
N ALA A 155 8.69 -2.49 12.07
CA ALA A 155 7.44 -1.75 12.24
C ALA A 155 7.61 -0.25 11.94
N PHE A 156 8.74 0.35 12.32
CA PHE A 156 9.04 1.75 12.01
C PHE A 156 9.27 1.97 10.51
N GLU A 157 9.94 1.05 9.83
CA GLU A 157 10.12 1.08 8.38
C GLU A 157 8.76 1.05 7.66
N VAL A 158 7.85 0.15 8.06
CA VAL A 158 6.48 0.07 7.54
C VAL A 158 5.69 1.37 7.78
N VAL A 159 5.73 1.93 9.00
CA VAL A 159 5.07 3.22 9.30
C VAL A 159 5.67 4.35 8.47
N GLY A 160 6.99 4.41 8.34
CA GLY A 160 7.69 5.40 7.53
C GLY A 160 7.32 5.32 6.06
N ALA A 161 7.29 4.11 5.49
CA ALA A 161 6.87 3.85 4.13
C ALA A 161 5.43 4.30 3.89
N ARG A 162 4.49 3.96 4.79
CA ARG A 162 3.10 4.44 4.73
C ARG A 162 3.00 5.96 4.68
N LEU A 163 3.76 6.66 5.52
CA LEU A 163 3.79 8.13 5.52
C LEU A 163 4.35 8.69 4.22
N ALA A 164 5.46 8.14 3.72
CA ALA A 164 6.10 8.61 2.50
C ALA A 164 5.21 8.38 1.25
N LEU A 165 4.54 7.22 1.18
CA LEU A 165 3.51 6.92 0.19
C LEU A 165 2.29 7.86 0.30
N ALA A 166 1.88 8.23 1.51
CA ALA A 166 0.79 9.19 1.74
C ALA A 166 1.18 10.62 1.33
N ARG A 167 2.45 11.02 1.47
CA ARG A 167 2.97 12.29 0.93
C ARG A 167 3.00 12.31 -0.60
N GLY A 168 3.09 11.14 -1.24
CA GLY A 168 3.22 11.01 -2.68
C GLY A 168 4.67 11.18 -3.15
N ASP A 169 5.64 10.76 -2.33
CA ASP A 169 7.05 10.82 -2.66
C ASP A 169 7.33 9.88 -3.85
N ALA A 170 7.52 10.46 -5.05
CA ALA A 170 7.49 9.77 -6.34
C ALA A 170 8.63 8.77 -6.62
N GLY A 171 9.55 8.57 -5.67
CA GLY A 171 10.61 7.55 -5.76
C GLY A 171 10.49 6.43 -4.72
N VAL A 172 9.52 6.53 -3.81
CA VAL A 172 9.34 5.55 -2.73
C VAL A 172 8.76 4.25 -3.27
N VAL A 173 7.89 4.32 -4.27
CA VAL A 173 7.26 3.12 -4.83
C VAL A 173 8.30 2.22 -5.48
N GLU A 174 9.22 2.78 -6.27
CA GLU A 174 10.32 2.03 -6.88
C GLU A 174 11.23 1.39 -5.84
N GLN A 175 11.58 2.13 -4.78
CA GLN A 175 12.40 1.59 -3.69
C GLN A 175 11.71 0.42 -3.00
N LEU A 176 10.43 0.55 -2.67
CA LEU A 176 9.67 -0.50 -2.00
C LEU A 176 9.47 -1.74 -2.89
N LEU A 177 9.32 -1.58 -4.20
CA LEU A 177 9.21 -2.69 -5.16
C LEU A 177 10.52 -3.47 -5.34
N GLU A 178 11.66 -2.90 -4.94
CA GLU A 178 12.97 -3.54 -4.94
C GLU A 178 13.36 -4.11 -3.57
N ASP A 179 12.52 -3.92 -2.55
CA ASP A 179 12.75 -4.42 -1.19
C ASP A 179 12.53 -5.94 -1.10
N GLU A 180 13.14 -6.57 -0.10
CA GLU A 180 12.99 -8.00 0.20
C GLU A 180 11.92 -8.26 1.27
N ASP A 181 11.56 -7.25 2.07
CA ASP A 181 10.53 -7.38 3.10
C ASP A 181 9.12 -7.45 2.45
N PRO A 182 8.38 -8.56 2.63
CA PRO A 182 7.04 -8.71 2.08
C PRO A 182 6.08 -7.61 2.50
N GLU A 183 6.18 -7.08 3.73
CA GLU A 183 5.28 -6.02 4.21
C GLU A 183 5.50 -4.71 3.43
N LEU A 184 6.74 -4.39 3.06
CA LEU A 184 7.08 -3.22 2.26
C LEU A 184 6.64 -3.37 0.80
N LEU A 185 6.81 -4.57 0.23
CA LEU A 185 6.30 -4.91 -1.10
C LEU A 185 4.76 -4.79 -1.16
N LEU A 186 4.07 -5.29 -0.14
CA LEU A 186 2.60 -5.19 -0.04
C LEU A 186 2.14 -3.73 -0.03
N LEU A 187 2.81 -2.84 0.72
CA LEU A 187 2.49 -1.41 0.72
C LEU A 187 2.61 -0.78 -0.67
N ALA A 188 3.67 -1.11 -1.41
CA ALA A 188 3.86 -0.61 -2.77
C ALA A 188 2.76 -1.09 -3.71
N LEU A 189 2.40 -2.38 -3.61
CA LEU A 189 1.35 -2.98 -4.43
C LEU A 189 -0.04 -2.42 -4.10
N GLU A 190 -0.37 -2.23 -2.82
CA GLU A 190 -1.61 -1.56 -2.39
C GLU A 190 -1.71 -0.16 -2.98
N TRP A 191 -0.61 0.59 -2.91
CA TRP A 191 -0.55 1.94 -3.46
C TRP A 191 -0.77 1.97 -4.97
N ILE A 192 -0.14 1.05 -5.71
CA ILE A 192 -0.29 0.91 -7.16
C ILE A 192 -1.74 0.53 -7.50
N ARG A 193 -2.33 -0.42 -6.80
CA ARG A 193 -3.74 -0.81 -7.02
C ARG A 193 -4.69 0.36 -6.83
N ASP A 194 -4.45 1.18 -5.80
CA ASP A 194 -5.37 2.25 -5.41
C ASP A 194 -5.20 3.51 -6.27
N ARG A 195 -3.97 3.84 -6.68
CA ARG A 195 -3.66 5.05 -7.48
C ARG A 195 -3.52 4.81 -8.98
N ARG A 196 -3.41 3.55 -9.38
CA ARG A 196 -3.35 3.07 -10.78
C ARG A 196 -2.24 3.69 -11.64
N PRO A 197 -0.98 3.79 -11.15
CA PRO A 197 0.14 4.21 -11.98
C PRO A 197 0.53 3.09 -12.96
N GLU A 198 0.50 3.35 -14.26
CA GLU A 198 0.91 2.36 -15.27
C GLU A 198 2.44 2.17 -15.35
N ILE A 199 3.22 3.11 -14.81
CA ILE A 199 4.69 3.12 -14.92
C ILE A 199 5.39 1.98 -14.17
N HIS A 200 4.72 1.33 -13.21
CA HIS A 200 5.31 0.25 -12.40
C HIS A 200 4.90 -1.16 -12.84
N THR A 201 4.11 -1.30 -13.91
CA THR A 201 3.52 -2.60 -14.29
C THR A 201 4.56 -3.70 -14.49
N ASP A 202 5.68 -3.43 -15.15
CA ASP A 202 6.74 -4.43 -15.35
C ASP A 202 7.42 -4.86 -14.03
N ALA A 203 7.48 -3.98 -13.02
CA ALA A 203 7.98 -4.35 -11.69
C ALA A 203 6.98 -5.22 -10.94
N VAL A 204 5.68 -4.92 -11.03
CA VAL A 204 4.60 -5.76 -10.47
C VAL A 204 4.63 -7.17 -11.08
N VAL A 205 4.89 -7.32 -12.38
CA VAL A 205 5.01 -8.63 -13.04
C VAL A 205 6.09 -9.51 -12.39
N LYS A 206 7.21 -8.94 -11.95
CA LYS A 206 8.28 -9.71 -11.28
C LYS A 206 7.81 -10.32 -9.96
N LEU A 207 6.88 -9.65 -9.27
CA LEU A 207 6.36 -10.08 -7.97
C LEU A 207 5.35 -11.23 -8.07
N LEU A 208 4.90 -11.61 -9.27
CA LEU A 208 4.10 -12.82 -9.49
C LEU A 208 4.81 -14.11 -9.03
N ALA A 209 6.15 -14.12 -9.08
CA ALA A 209 6.97 -15.25 -8.65
C ALA A 209 7.39 -15.18 -7.18
N HIS A 210 6.90 -14.20 -6.42
CA HIS A 210 7.34 -13.98 -5.05
C HIS A 210 6.92 -15.15 -4.12
N PRO A 211 7.80 -15.63 -3.22
CA PRO A 211 7.52 -16.79 -2.37
C PRO A 211 6.43 -16.54 -1.33
N ASP A 212 6.27 -15.30 -0.85
CA ASP A 212 5.13 -14.93 0.02
C ASP A 212 3.83 -14.89 -0.83
N PRO A 213 2.84 -15.76 -0.53
CA PRO A 213 1.57 -15.82 -1.27
C PRO A 213 0.76 -14.52 -1.22
N ARG A 214 0.92 -13.70 -0.18
CA ARG A 214 0.23 -12.40 -0.07
C ARG A 214 0.75 -11.44 -1.14
N VAL A 215 2.07 -11.39 -1.33
CA VAL A 215 2.71 -10.53 -2.34
C VAL A 215 2.31 -10.96 -3.74
N SER A 216 2.44 -12.26 -4.07
CA SER A 216 2.10 -12.75 -5.41
C SER A 216 0.61 -12.61 -5.73
N ARG A 217 -0.29 -12.84 -4.77
CA ARG A 217 -1.72 -12.60 -4.93
C ARG A 217 -2.04 -11.12 -5.17
N LEU A 218 -1.48 -10.22 -4.36
CA LEU A 218 -1.71 -8.79 -4.53
C LEU A 218 -1.08 -8.28 -5.83
N ALA A 219 0.01 -8.87 -6.30
CA ALA A 219 0.56 -8.58 -7.62
C ALA A 219 -0.43 -8.92 -8.76
N VAL A 220 -1.15 -10.05 -8.68
CA VAL A 220 -2.22 -10.40 -9.62
C VAL A 220 -3.37 -9.37 -9.56
N GLU A 221 -3.81 -8.98 -8.37
CA GLU A 221 -4.85 -7.96 -8.19
C GLU A 221 -4.44 -6.62 -8.80
N SER A 222 -3.21 -6.18 -8.51
CA SER A 222 -2.65 -4.94 -9.04
C SER A 222 -2.55 -4.97 -10.56
N LEU A 223 -2.14 -6.09 -11.17
CA LEU A 223 -2.14 -6.24 -12.63
C LEU A 223 -3.55 -6.24 -13.21
N GLY A 224 -4.58 -6.67 -12.49
CA GLY A 224 -5.97 -6.49 -12.92
C GLY A 224 -6.39 -5.02 -13.04
N VAL A 225 -5.63 -4.12 -12.42
CA VAL A 225 -5.90 -2.69 -12.41
C VAL A 225 -4.98 -1.90 -13.36
N VAL A 226 -3.68 -2.19 -13.38
CA VAL A 226 -2.67 -1.45 -14.16
C VAL A 226 -2.07 -2.25 -15.32
N GLY A 227 -2.42 -3.53 -15.42
CA GLY A 227 -1.91 -4.41 -16.45
C GLY A 227 -2.66 -4.28 -17.77
N GLU A 228 -1.97 -4.66 -18.83
CA GLU A 228 -2.48 -4.84 -20.19
C GLU A 228 -2.51 -6.33 -20.60
N SER A 229 -3.19 -6.65 -21.69
CA SER A 229 -3.30 -8.00 -22.25
C SER A 229 -1.96 -8.73 -22.45
N ARG A 230 -0.86 -8.01 -22.73
CA ARG A 230 0.49 -8.60 -22.86
C ARG A 230 0.98 -9.32 -21.59
N HIS A 231 0.43 -8.99 -20.41
CA HIS A 231 0.83 -9.58 -19.13
C HIS A 231 0.09 -10.87 -18.78
N ALA A 232 -1.00 -11.18 -19.51
CA ALA A 232 -1.82 -12.36 -19.25
C ALA A 232 -0.99 -13.66 -19.21
N ARG A 233 -0.01 -13.78 -20.12
CA ARG A 233 0.88 -14.95 -20.17
C ARG A 233 1.70 -15.14 -18.90
N GLU A 234 2.24 -14.06 -18.33
CA GLU A 234 3.05 -14.16 -17.11
C GLU A 234 2.18 -14.46 -15.88
N ILE A 235 0.95 -13.97 -15.83
CA ILE A 235 -0.01 -14.32 -14.78
C ILE A 235 -0.34 -15.81 -14.82
N VAL A 236 -0.68 -16.36 -16.00
CA VAL A 236 -0.98 -17.78 -16.18
C VAL A 236 0.21 -18.66 -15.76
N LYS A 237 1.42 -18.25 -16.09
CA LYS A 237 2.65 -19.00 -15.78
C LYS A 237 2.93 -19.13 -14.28
N HIS A 238 2.51 -18.17 -13.45
CA HIS A 238 2.77 -18.15 -12.00
C HIS A 238 1.53 -18.47 -11.15
N MET A 239 0.42 -18.84 -11.80
CA MET A 239 -0.82 -19.18 -11.11
C MET A 239 -0.66 -20.43 -10.22
N GLN A 240 -1.20 -20.36 -9.00
CA GLN A 240 -1.22 -21.46 -8.05
C GLN A 240 -2.56 -22.21 -8.10
N LEU A 241 -2.65 -23.27 -8.92
CA LEU A 241 -3.88 -24.04 -9.13
C LEU A 241 -4.42 -24.77 -7.88
N GLY A 242 -3.60 -24.94 -6.84
CA GLY A 242 -4.01 -25.59 -5.59
C GLY A 242 -4.82 -24.70 -4.65
N ASP A 243 -4.94 -23.41 -4.94
CA ASP A 243 -5.69 -22.44 -4.14
C ASP A 243 -6.90 -21.92 -4.95
N PRO A 244 -8.13 -22.34 -4.60
CA PRO A 244 -9.34 -21.91 -5.29
C PRO A 244 -9.50 -20.39 -5.28
N ASP A 245 -9.23 -19.70 -4.18
CA ASP A 245 -9.43 -18.24 -4.07
C ASP A 245 -8.46 -17.47 -4.96
N HIS A 246 -7.19 -17.88 -4.97
CA HIS A 246 -6.21 -17.33 -5.90
C HIS A 246 -6.60 -17.63 -7.36
N THR A 247 -7.14 -18.82 -7.64
CA THR A 247 -7.62 -19.18 -8.97
C THR A 247 -8.77 -18.28 -9.44
N ARG A 248 -9.75 -17.98 -8.56
CA ARG A 248 -10.83 -17.02 -8.88
C ARG A 248 -10.28 -15.64 -9.21
N GLU A 249 -9.25 -15.21 -8.48
CA GLU A 249 -8.64 -13.90 -8.69
C GLU A 249 -7.91 -13.85 -10.03
N VAL A 250 -7.14 -14.89 -10.39
CA VAL A 250 -6.53 -14.99 -11.72
C VAL A 250 -7.59 -14.96 -12.82
N TYR A 251 -8.68 -15.71 -12.70
CA TYR A 251 -9.76 -15.67 -13.70
C TYR A 251 -10.36 -14.27 -13.84
N ARG A 252 -10.61 -13.56 -12.74
CA ARG A 252 -11.10 -12.18 -12.75
C ARG A 252 -10.12 -11.23 -13.42
N THR A 253 -8.85 -11.30 -13.06
CA THR A 253 -7.80 -10.46 -13.65
C THR A 253 -7.68 -10.72 -15.15
N LEU A 254 -7.61 -11.97 -15.58
CA LEU A 254 -7.53 -12.33 -17.00
C LEU A 254 -8.77 -11.86 -17.79
N ALA A 255 -9.95 -11.89 -17.18
CA ALA A 255 -11.16 -11.36 -17.78
C ALA A 255 -11.08 -9.85 -18.07
N VAL A 256 -10.45 -9.09 -17.16
CA VAL A 256 -10.24 -7.64 -17.33
C VAL A 256 -9.15 -7.36 -18.35
N LEU A 257 -8.04 -8.09 -18.31
CA LEU A 257 -6.92 -7.89 -19.24
C LEU A 257 -7.28 -8.24 -20.68
N GLY A 258 -8.08 -9.30 -20.87
CA GLY A 258 -8.43 -9.81 -22.17
C GLY A 258 -7.22 -10.17 -23.03
N GLY A 259 -7.40 -10.11 -24.35
CA GLY A 259 -6.40 -10.53 -25.32
C GLY A 259 -6.35 -12.04 -25.52
N GLU A 260 -5.59 -12.43 -26.55
CA GLU A 260 -5.60 -13.80 -27.07
C GLU A 260 -5.16 -14.84 -26.03
N GLU A 261 -4.11 -14.54 -25.26
CA GLU A 261 -3.59 -15.45 -24.21
C GLU A 261 -4.61 -15.66 -23.09
N ALA A 262 -5.22 -14.58 -22.58
CA ALA A 262 -6.22 -14.67 -21.53
C ALA A 262 -7.45 -15.46 -21.99
N ILE A 263 -7.95 -15.17 -23.19
CA ILE A 263 -9.13 -15.85 -23.76
C ILE A 263 -8.87 -17.35 -23.89
N ARG A 264 -7.73 -17.74 -24.48
CA ARG A 264 -7.40 -19.17 -24.66
C ARG A 264 -7.27 -19.91 -23.34
N PHE A 265 -6.64 -19.28 -22.34
CA PHE A 265 -6.52 -19.89 -21.03
C PHE A 265 -7.89 -20.06 -20.34
N LEU A 266 -8.73 -19.02 -20.36
CA LEU A 266 -10.06 -19.05 -19.75
C LEU A 266 -11.00 -20.04 -20.44
N GLU A 267 -10.91 -20.19 -21.77
CA GLU A 267 -11.63 -21.21 -22.53
C GLU A 267 -11.21 -22.62 -22.10
N PHE A 268 -9.90 -22.86 -22.04
CA PHE A 268 -9.36 -24.13 -21.57
C PHE A 268 -9.82 -24.44 -20.13
N ALA A 269 -9.76 -23.46 -19.23
CA ALA A 269 -10.23 -23.62 -17.86
C ALA A 269 -11.74 -23.92 -17.79
N ALA A 270 -12.56 -23.22 -18.57
CA ALA A 270 -14.01 -23.47 -18.63
C ALA A 270 -14.34 -24.90 -19.09
N ASP A 271 -13.56 -25.47 -19.98
CA ASP A 271 -13.77 -26.83 -20.51
C ASP A 271 -13.21 -27.94 -19.61
N ASN A 272 -12.16 -27.66 -18.83
CA ASN A 272 -11.36 -28.70 -18.16
C ASN A 272 -11.34 -28.59 -16.62
N GLU A 273 -11.97 -27.58 -16.03
CA GLU A 273 -12.01 -27.42 -14.56
C GLU A 273 -12.91 -28.48 -13.89
N ASP A 274 -12.35 -29.17 -12.90
CA ASP A 274 -13.01 -30.25 -12.16
C ASP A 274 -13.98 -29.69 -11.11
N ASP A 275 -13.62 -28.57 -10.47
CA ASP A 275 -14.48 -27.92 -9.49
C ASP A 275 -15.62 -27.16 -10.20
N PRO A 276 -16.89 -27.50 -9.95
CA PRO A 276 -18.01 -26.90 -10.67
C PRO A 276 -18.23 -25.41 -10.36
N VAL A 277 -17.71 -24.90 -9.24
CA VAL A 277 -17.76 -23.48 -8.89
C VAL A 277 -16.70 -22.73 -9.69
N LEU A 278 -15.46 -23.22 -9.70
CA LEU A 278 -14.36 -22.65 -10.47
C LEU A 278 -14.65 -22.71 -11.98
N ARG A 279 -15.28 -23.79 -12.47
CA ARG A 279 -15.64 -23.91 -13.89
C ARG A 279 -16.60 -22.81 -14.32
N ARG A 280 -17.63 -22.54 -13.51
CA ARG A 280 -18.58 -21.42 -13.76
C ARG A 280 -17.92 -20.05 -13.65
N GLU A 281 -16.86 -19.93 -12.87
CA GLU A 281 -16.06 -18.70 -12.78
C GLU A 281 -15.21 -18.51 -14.03
N ALA A 282 -14.54 -19.56 -14.51
CA ALA A 282 -13.80 -19.57 -15.76
C ALA A 282 -14.72 -19.25 -16.97
N GLU A 283 -15.90 -19.89 -17.06
CA GLU A 283 -16.92 -19.61 -18.09
C GLU A 283 -17.32 -18.13 -18.11
N ARG A 284 -17.63 -17.56 -16.93
CA ARG A 284 -17.99 -16.14 -16.80
C ARG A 284 -16.83 -15.22 -17.21
N ALA A 285 -15.63 -15.53 -16.76
CA ALA A 285 -14.42 -14.78 -17.08
C ALA A 285 -14.11 -14.83 -18.58
N TYR A 286 -14.23 -16.00 -19.22
CA TYR A 286 -14.05 -16.18 -20.66
C TYR A 286 -15.02 -15.29 -21.47
N LEU A 287 -16.31 -15.31 -21.11
CA LEU A 287 -17.32 -14.48 -21.79
C LEU A 287 -17.03 -12.99 -21.63
N ALA A 288 -16.55 -12.55 -20.47
CA ALA A 288 -16.15 -11.17 -20.23
C ALA A 288 -14.88 -10.78 -21.03
N ALA A 289 -13.85 -11.63 -21.03
CA ALA A 289 -12.59 -11.40 -21.76
C ALA A 289 -12.79 -11.20 -23.26
N ARG A 290 -13.75 -11.93 -23.85
CA ARG A 290 -14.13 -11.80 -25.26
C ARG A 290 -14.72 -10.44 -25.58
N GLN A 291 -15.55 -9.89 -24.68
CA GLN A 291 -16.15 -8.57 -24.86
C GLN A 291 -15.10 -7.45 -24.78
N VAL A 292 -14.04 -7.64 -23.98
CA VAL A 292 -12.91 -6.68 -23.90
C VAL A 292 -12.07 -6.70 -25.19
N SER A 293 -11.97 -7.85 -25.86
CA SER A 293 -11.14 -8.01 -27.06
C SER A 293 -11.87 -7.67 -28.37
N GLU A 294 -13.19 -7.51 -28.34
CA GLU A 294 -13.95 -6.99 -29.49
C GLU A 294 -13.81 -5.46 -29.54
N PRO A 295 -13.15 -4.87 -30.56
CA PRO A 295 -13.27 -3.43 -30.75
C PRO A 295 -14.73 -3.14 -31.03
N ALA A 296 -15.34 -2.22 -30.25
CA ALA A 296 -16.70 -1.77 -30.45
C ALA A 296 -17.00 -1.63 -31.94
N SER A 297 -17.81 -2.54 -32.48
CA SER A 297 -18.05 -2.62 -33.92
C SER A 297 -18.60 -1.28 -34.41
N TYR A 298 -17.92 -0.73 -35.41
CA TYR A 298 -18.22 0.53 -36.07
C TYR A 298 -19.52 0.44 -36.92
N GLU A 299 -20.63 -0.05 -36.38
CA GLU A 299 -21.88 -0.26 -37.14
C GLU A 299 -23.09 0.59 -36.68
N ASP A 300 -23.02 1.31 -35.57
CA ASP A 300 -24.18 2.10 -35.09
C ASP A 300 -24.14 3.62 -35.34
N ALA A 301 -23.11 4.12 -36.04
CA ALA A 301 -23.11 5.50 -36.54
C ALA A 301 -23.80 5.58 -37.92
N ARG A 302 -25.13 5.36 -37.94
CA ARG A 302 -25.99 5.84 -39.03
C ARG A 302 -25.84 7.35 -39.17
N VAL A 303 -24.96 7.80 -40.06
CA VAL A 303 -24.98 9.17 -40.55
C VAL A 303 -26.18 9.29 -41.50
N PRO A 304 -27.18 10.15 -41.22
CA PRO A 304 -28.20 10.47 -42.20
C PRO A 304 -27.51 11.19 -43.36
N LYS A 305 -27.66 10.67 -44.59
CA LYS A 305 -27.24 11.35 -45.82
C LYS A 305 -27.88 12.76 -45.86
N ARG A 306 -27.12 13.78 -45.50
CA ARG A 306 -27.44 15.18 -45.78
C ARG A 306 -26.64 15.61 -47.01
N PHE A 307 -27.39 15.85 -48.08
CA PHE A 307 -26.96 16.50 -49.30
C PHE A 307 -26.20 17.81 -49.00
N ALA A 308 -25.03 17.97 -49.61
CA ALA A 308 -24.29 19.22 -49.81
C ALA A 308 -23.36 18.93 -51.00
N ARG A 309 -23.18 19.73 -52.06
CA ARG A 309 -23.43 21.14 -52.44
C ARG A 309 -23.38 21.13 -53.99
N GLY A 310 -24.07 21.99 -54.73
CA GLY A 310 -23.73 23.40 -54.90
C GLY A 310 -22.88 23.63 -56.17
N HIS A 311 -23.46 24.38 -57.10
CA HIS A 311 -22.89 25.22 -58.17
C HIS A 311 -21.39 25.08 -58.57
N ARG A 312 -21.20 24.81 -59.86
CA ARG A 312 -20.28 25.42 -60.86
C ARG A 312 -20.77 24.87 -62.22
N GLN A 313 -21.01 25.62 -63.29
CA GLN A 313 -20.52 26.92 -63.75
C GLN A 313 -21.68 27.75 -64.32
#